data_AF-A0A7Y3GWG8-F1
#
_entry.id   AF-A0A7Y3GWG8-F1
#
_cell.length_a   1.000
_cell.length_b   1.000
_cell.length_c   1.000
_cell.angle_alpha   90.00
_cell.angle_beta   90.00
_cell.angle_gamma   90.00
#
_symmetry.space_group_name_H-M   'P 1'
#
loop_
_entity.id
_entity.type
_entity.pdbx_description
1 polymer ?
#
loop_
_entity_poly.entity_id
_entity_poly.type
_entity_poly.pdbx_seq_one_letter_code
_entity_poly.pdbx_strand_id
1 'polypeptide(L)'
;LLCACLSESPEAGRAAARQALGFYLALPAYYKIWEACGFEPADWQGEGSDRLIDALCAWGDRSRIEARIEEHLAAGADQVLIYPVATPGSGPVPLELFDALAPEHGQ
;
A
#
# COMPACT_ATOMS: atom_id res chain seq x y z
N LEU A 1 -8.75 2.33 -3.56
CA LEU A 1 -8.37 1.50 -2.40
C LEU A 1 -6.85 1.59 -2.28
N LEU A 2 -6.36 2.08 -1.15
CA LEU A 2 -4.93 2.20 -0.84
C LEU A 2 -4.57 1.11 0.17
N CYS A 3 -3.76 0.16 -0.27
CA CYS A 3 -3.10 -0.80 0.62
C CYS A 3 -2.08 -0.03 1.49
N ALA A 4 -2.08 -0.23 2.81
CA ALA A 4 -1.17 0.48 3.69
C ALA A 4 -0.72 -0.33 4.92
N CYS A 5 0.54 -0.16 5.35
CA CYS A 5 1.06 -0.76 6.57
C CYS A 5 2.10 0.11 7.29
N LEU A 6 2.07 0.08 8.63
CA LEU A 6 3.08 0.76 9.44
C LEU A 6 4.37 -0.08 9.50
N SER A 7 5.49 0.50 9.08
CA SER A 7 6.81 -0.12 9.19
C SER A 7 7.93 0.90 9.00
N GLU A 8 8.91 0.90 9.93
CA GLU A 8 10.14 1.68 9.77
C GLU A 8 11.18 1.00 8.86
N SER A 9 10.99 -0.29 8.55
CA SER A 9 11.90 -1.06 7.69
C SER A 9 11.32 -1.18 6.28
N PRO A 10 12.03 -0.68 5.25
CA PRO A 10 11.64 -0.90 3.86
C PRO A 10 11.47 -2.37 3.50
N GLU A 11 12.35 -3.23 4.03
CA GLU A 11 12.28 -4.67 3.79
C GLU A 11 10.99 -5.26 4.38
N ALA A 12 10.67 -4.94 5.65
CA ALA A 12 9.49 -5.49 6.31
C ALA A 12 8.18 -4.94 5.72
N GLY A 13 8.14 -3.64 5.40
CA GLY A 13 6.99 -3.01 4.75
C GLY A 13 6.70 -3.61 3.38
N ARG A 14 7.73 -3.76 2.53
CA ARG A 14 7.58 -4.39 1.21
C ARG A 14 7.23 -5.87 1.32
N ALA A 15 7.82 -6.61 2.25
CA ALA A 15 7.49 -8.03 2.46
C ALA A 15 6.00 -8.21 2.83
N ALA A 16 5.49 -7.39 3.74
CA ALA A 16 4.07 -7.41 4.11
C ALA A 16 3.17 -7.02 2.92
N ALA A 17 3.55 -5.99 2.17
CA ALA A 17 2.82 -5.59 0.97
C ALA A 17 2.79 -6.69 -0.10
N ARG A 18 3.90 -7.38 -0.34
CA ARG A 18 3.97 -8.54 -1.26
C ARG A 18 3.06 -9.67 -0.84
N GLN A 19 3.02 -9.97 0.45
CA GLN A 19 2.13 -10.99 0.99
C GLN A 19 0.66 -10.62 0.73
N ALA A 20 0.27 -9.36 0.95
CA ALA A 20 -1.08 -8.88 0.72
C ALA A 20 -1.44 -8.81 -0.78
N LEU A 21 -0.48 -8.44 -1.64
CA LEU A 21 -0.68 -8.24 -3.07
C LEU A 21 -0.48 -9.52 -3.90
N GLY A 22 0.10 -10.58 -3.33
CA GLY A 22 0.51 -11.79 -4.04
C GLY A 22 -0.61 -12.45 -4.84
N PHE A 23 -1.85 -12.44 -4.31
CA PHE A 23 -3.01 -12.92 -5.05
C PHE A 23 -3.22 -12.15 -6.36
N TYR A 24 -3.12 -10.82 -6.33
CA TYR A 24 -3.31 -9.97 -7.50
C TYR A 24 -2.16 -10.07 -8.51
N LEU A 25 -0.92 -10.24 -8.02
CA LEU A 25 0.26 -10.45 -8.86
C LEU A 25 0.16 -11.73 -9.72
N ALA A 26 -0.62 -12.71 -9.29
CA ALA A 26 -0.88 -13.93 -10.06
C ALA A 26 -2.02 -13.79 -11.09
N LEU A 27 -2.74 -12.67 -11.13
CA LEU A 27 -3.93 -12.49 -11.96
C LEU A 27 -3.62 -11.72 -13.25
N PRO A 28 -3.73 -12.35 -14.44
CA PRO A 28 -3.44 -11.69 -15.71
C PRO A 28 -4.30 -10.46 -16.02
N ALA A 29 -5.46 -10.33 -15.37
CA ALA A 29 -6.33 -9.17 -15.50
C ALA A 29 -5.64 -7.85 -15.07
N TYR A 30 -4.71 -7.92 -14.11
CA TYR A 30 -4.02 -6.73 -13.61
C TYR A 30 -2.81 -6.32 -14.46
N TYR A 31 -2.24 -7.24 -15.25
CA TYR A 31 -1.05 -6.95 -16.06
C TYR A 31 -1.31 -5.82 -17.05
N LYS A 32 -2.46 -5.84 -17.74
CA LYS A 32 -2.85 -4.77 -18.67
C LYS A 32 -3.02 -3.41 -17.98
N ILE A 33 -3.50 -3.41 -16.74
CA ILE A 33 -3.67 -2.18 -15.96
C ILE A 33 -2.29 -1.63 -15.59
N TRP A 34 -1.36 -2.49 -15.16
CA TRP A 34 -0.01 -2.08 -14.81
C TRP A 34 0.80 -1.63 -16.03
N GLU A 35 0.66 -2.28 -17.18
CA GLU A 35 1.23 -1.82 -18.46
C GLU A 35 0.76 -0.40 -18.80
N ALA A 36 -0.54 -0.14 -18.68
CA ALA A 36 -1.10 1.19 -18.93
C ALA A 36 -0.57 2.26 -17.95
N CYS A 37 -0.13 1.83 -16.76
CA CYS A 37 0.52 2.69 -15.76
C CYS A 37 2.05 2.78 -15.94
N GLY A 38 2.63 2.22 -17.00
CA GLY A 38 4.06 2.31 -17.32
C GLY A 38 4.95 1.32 -16.56
N PHE A 39 4.38 0.22 -16.08
CA PHE A 39 5.14 -0.93 -15.57
C PHE A 39 5.37 -1.94 -16.68
N GLU A 40 6.39 -2.79 -16.51
CA GLU A 40 6.77 -3.81 -17.49
C GLU A 40 6.59 -5.22 -16.92
N PRO A 41 6.56 -6.29 -17.74
CA PRO A 41 6.42 -7.66 -17.25
C PRO A 41 7.36 -8.06 -16.10
N ALA A 42 8.57 -7.51 -16.07
CA ALA A 42 9.51 -7.74 -14.98
C ALA A 42 9.04 -7.20 -13.62
N ASP A 43 8.13 -6.23 -13.60
CA ASP A 43 7.62 -5.60 -12.39
C ASP A 43 6.58 -6.44 -11.65
N TRP A 44 5.80 -7.29 -12.33
CA TRP A 44 4.79 -8.14 -11.69
C TRP A 44 5.09 -9.63 -11.76
N GLN A 45 6.17 -10.05 -12.43
CA GLN A 45 6.64 -11.42 -12.35
C GLN A 45 7.20 -11.74 -10.95
N GLY A 46 7.06 -13.01 -10.54
CA GLY A 46 7.48 -13.46 -9.22
C GLY A 46 6.67 -12.81 -8.10
N GLU A 47 7.34 -12.17 -7.16
CA GLU A 47 6.72 -11.51 -6.00
C GLU A 47 6.52 -10.00 -6.22
N GLY A 48 6.73 -9.51 -7.44
CA GLY A 48 6.63 -8.10 -7.79
C GLY A 48 7.87 -7.27 -7.41
N SER A 49 8.23 -6.32 -8.27
CA SER A 49 9.37 -5.43 -8.07
C SER A 49 9.11 -4.45 -6.93
N ASP A 50 10.19 -3.95 -6.30
CA ASP A 50 10.09 -2.90 -5.29
C ASP A 50 9.33 -1.66 -5.82
N ARG A 51 9.54 -1.30 -7.09
CA ARG A 51 8.87 -0.16 -7.73
C ARG A 51 7.36 -0.37 -7.83
N LEU A 52 6.91 -1.56 -8.24
CA LEU A 52 5.48 -1.86 -8.30
C LEU A 52 4.87 -1.92 -6.90
N ILE A 53 5.55 -2.55 -5.95
CA ILE A 53 5.10 -2.65 -4.56
C ILE A 53 4.98 -1.27 -3.92
N ASP A 54 5.96 -0.40 -4.10
CA ASP A 54 5.96 0.98 -3.57
C ASP A 54 4.84 1.84 -4.20
N ALA A 55 4.44 1.54 -5.44
CA ALA A 55 3.32 2.21 -6.09
C ALA A 55 1.96 1.71 -5.57
N LEU A 56 1.82 0.40 -5.36
CA LEU A 56 0.57 -0.24 -4.96
C LEU A 56 0.27 -0.16 -3.46
N CYS A 57 1.32 -0.07 -2.62
CA CYS A 57 1.20 -0.06 -1.17
C CYS A 57 1.93 1.12 -0.53
N ALA A 58 1.24 1.85 0.33
CA ALA A 58 1.83 2.84 1.21
C ALA A 58 2.34 2.15 2.49
N TRP A 59 3.63 1.86 2.55
CA TRP A 59 4.29 1.42 3.78
C TRP A 59 5.07 2.57 4.42
N GLY A 60 5.27 2.58 5.73
CA GLY A 60 6.10 3.61 6.36
C GLY A 60 5.58 4.07 7.72
N ASP A 61 5.95 5.29 8.10
CA ASP A 61 5.35 6.00 9.21
C ASP A 61 4.02 6.66 8.82
N ARG A 62 3.36 7.27 9.81
CA ARG A 62 2.11 8.02 9.61
C ARG A 62 2.24 9.04 8.48
N SER A 63 3.25 9.91 8.54
CA SER A 63 3.45 11.02 7.61
C SER A 63 3.58 10.54 6.17
N ARG A 64 4.30 9.43 5.93
CA ARG A 64 4.45 8.86 4.60
C ARG A 64 3.13 8.30 4.08
N ILE A 65 2.34 7.65 4.93
CA ILE A 65 1.03 7.13 4.54
C ILE A 65 0.06 8.28 4.26
N GLU A 66 0.05 9.34 5.08
CA GLU A 66 -0.75 10.54 4.84
C GLU A 66 -0.37 11.23 3.52
N ALA A 67 0.92 11.37 3.22
CA ALA A 67 1.36 11.90 1.93
C ALA A 67 0.84 11.08 0.75
N ARG A 68 0.86 9.74 0.86
CA ARG A 68 0.28 8.85 -0.17
C ARG A 68 -1.24 9.04 -0.31
N ILE A 69 -1.97 9.30 0.79
CA ILE A 69 -3.39 9.63 0.75
C ILE A 69 -3.61 10.97 0.03
N GLU A 70 -2.83 11.99 0.39
CA GLU A 70 -2.88 13.31 -0.24
C GLU A 70 -2.60 13.25 -1.75
N GLU A 71 -1.65 12.44 -2.19
CA GLU A 71 -1.39 12.20 -3.61
C GLU A 71 -2.64 11.68 -4.35
N HIS A 72 -3.38 10.74 -3.74
CA HIS A 72 -4.62 10.23 -4.32
C HIS A 72 -5.71 11.30 -4.39
N LEU A 73 -5.84 12.11 -3.34
CA LEU A 73 -6.80 13.23 -3.29
C LEU A 73 -6.43 14.31 -4.33
N ALA A 74 -5.16 14.66 -4.44
CA ALA A 74 -4.65 15.61 -5.43
C ALA A 74 -4.83 15.12 -6.87
N ALA A 75 -4.80 13.80 -7.08
CA ALA A 75 -5.13 13.17 -8.36
C ALA A 75 -6.64 13.18 -8.69
N GLY A 76 -7.48 13.74 -7.81
CA GLY A 76 -8.92 13.92 -8.02
C GLY A 76 -9.80 12.89 -7.33
N ALA A 77 -9.27 12.06 -6.42
CA ALA A 77 -10.11 11.20 -5.61
C ALA A 77 -10.90 12.02 -4.58
N ASP A 78 -12.22 11.83 -4.51
CA ASP A 78 -13.04 12.43 -3.44
C ASP A 78 -12.95 11.65 -2.12
N GLN A 79 -12.63 10.35 -2.21
CA GLN A 79 -12.49 9.44 -1.08
C GLN A 79 -11.38 8.42 -1.32
N VAL A 80 -10.59 8.14 -0.28
CA VAL A 80 -9.54 7.12 -0.29
C VAL A 80 -9.88 6.04 0.73
N LEU A 81 -10.27 4.85 0.23
CA LEU A 81 -10.48 3.68 1.09
C LEU A 81 -9.14 3.09 1.49
N ILE A 82 -8.89 2.92 2.80
CA ILE A 82 -7.67 2.31 3.34
C ILE A 82 -7.88 0.82 3.57
N TYR A 83 -6.96 0.01 3.03
CA TYR A 83 -6.87 -1.43 3.29
C TYR A 83 -5.64 -1.69 4.18
N PRO A 84 -5.84 -1.99 5.47
CA PRO A 84 -4.73 -2.16 6.40
C PRO A 84 -4.06 -3.52 6.17
N VAL A 85 -2.73 -3.52 6.09
CA VAL A 85 -1.90 -4.72 5.93
C VAL A 85 -1.13 -4.98 7.21
N ALA A 86 -1.19 -6.23 7.66
CA ALA A 86 -0.46 -6.70 8.84
C ALA A 86 1.04 -6.77 8.55
N THR A 87 1.84 -6.31 9.52
CA THR A 87 3.30 -6.44 9.51
C THR A 87 3.74 -7.36 10.65
N PRO A 88 4.97 -7.91 10.62
CA PRO A 88 5.46 -8.73 11.72
C PRO A 88 5.35 -7.99 13.06
N GLY A 89 4.64 -8.58 14.03
CA GLY A 89 4.38 -7.97 15.33
C GLY A 89 3.06 -7.19 15.44
N SER A 90 2.33 -6.96 14.33
CA SER A 90 0.99 -6.38 14.39
C SER A 90 -0.06 -7.43 14.76
N GLY A 91 -1.19 -6.97 15.31
CA GLY A 91 -2.39 -7.80 15.43
C GLY A 91 -2.97 -8.20 14.07
N PRO A 92 -3.92 -9.17 14.03
CA PRO A 92 -4.57 -9.63 12.80
C PRO A 92 -5.38 -8.54 12.10
N VAL A 93 -5.84 -7.55 12.86
CA VAL A 93 -6.35 -6.28 12.36
C VAL A 93 -5.36 -5.21 12.82
N PRO A 94 -4.65 -4.51 11.92
CA PRO A 94 -3.68 -3.49 12.30
C PRO A 94 -4.39 -2.21 12.76
N LEU A 95 -5.01 -2.24 13.95
CA LEU A 95 -5.75 -1.09 14.50
C LEU A 95 -4.86 0.13 14.69
N GLU A 96 -3.58 -0.08 15.00
CA GLU A 96 -2.54 0.96 15.07
C GLU A 96 -2.51 1.86 13.83
N LEU A 97 -2.78 1.31 12.64
CA LEU A 97 -2.84 2.13 11.42
C LEU A 97 -4.07 3.04 11.41
N PHE A 98 -5.22 2.55 11.88
CA PHE A 98 -6.42 3.37 11.99
C PHE A 98 -6.27 4.43 13.07
N ASP A 99 -5.65 4.09 14.20
CA ASP A 99 -5.37 5.04 15.27
C ASP A 99 -4.38 6.13 14.80
N ALA A 100 -3.36 5.74 14.03
CA ALA A 100 -2.42 6.68 13.44
C ALA A 100 -3.05 7.61 12.39
N LEU A 101 -4.06 7.16 11.66
CA LEU A 101 -4.76 7.95 10.63
C LEU A 101 -6.02 8.64 11.15
N ALA A 102 -6.42 8.37 12.39
CA ALA A 102 -7.57 9.00 12.98
C ALA A 102 -7.35 10.53 12.99
N PRO A 103 -8.36 11.33 12.58
CA PRO A 103 -8.24 12.77 12.69
C PRO A 103 -7.99 13.12 14.16
N GLU A 104 -7.06 14.06 14.40
CA GLU A 104 -6.89 14.60 15.74
C GLU A 104 -8.26 15.14 16.18
N HIS A 105 -8.81 14.56 17.25
CA HIS A 105 -10.04 15.05 17.86
C HIS A 105 -9.75 16.43 18.46
N GLY A 106 -9.86 17.46 17.64
CA GLY A 106 -9.83 18.86 18.08
C GLY A 106 -10.98 19.08 19.07
N GLN A 107 -10.65 19.65 20.24
CA GLN A 107 -11.62 20.27 21.14
C GLN A 107 -12.20 21.54 20.53
#